data_AF-A0A9E4ED59-F1
#
_entry.id   AF-A0A9E4ED59-F1
#
_cell.length_a   1.000
_cell.length_b   1.000
_cell.length_c   1.000
_cell.angle_alpha   90.00
_cell.angle_beta   90.00
_cell.angle_gamma   90.00
#
_symmetry.space_group_name_H-M   'P 1'
#
loop_
_entity.id
_entity.type
_entity.pdbx_description
1 polymer ?
#
loop_
_entity_poly.entity_id
_entity_poly.type
_entity_poly.pdbx_seq_one_letter_code
_entity_poly.pdbx_strand_id
1 'polypeptide(L)'
;PEHNAGNFLLYVMTADGGRLRKLAENALSGCTWSPNGKQVAYATTSFGNKKNILVIDIDGNNLRQLTRLGEGRWASAPAWSPDGQWIAYAFKRIVRVPGPGEILRVDEVFGDSAIHLVKAAGGLREPIEVANEVSLDLYPAWVPEAFLPVSPSTEKQTTLWGRLKQR
;
A
#
# COMPACT_ATOMS: atom_id res chain seq x y z
N PRO A 1 13.78 -0.41 -27.10
CA PRO A 1 14.59 -0.44 -25.87
C PRO A 1 13.67 -0.62 -24.66
N GLU A 2 13.63 -1.84 -24.12
CA GLU A 2 12.97 -2.11 -22.85
C GLU A 2 13.61 -1.19 -21.81
N HIS A 3 12.85 -0.22 -21.30
CA HIS A 3 13.27 0.53 -20.14
C HIS A 3 13.42 -0.51 -19.03
N ASN A 4 14.67 -0.81 -18.65
CA ASN A 4 14.98 -1.55 -17.43
C ASN A 4 14.26 -0.84 -16.28
N ALA A 5 13.06 -1.31 -15.94
CA ALA A 5 12.49 -1.05 -14.63
C ALA A 5 13.58 -1.53 -13.67
N GLY A 6 14.19 -0.59 -12.93
CA GLY A 6 15.32 -0.92 -12.06
C GLY A 6 14.93 -2.14 -11.22
N ASN A 7 15.80 -3.15 -11.17
CA ASN A 7 15.56 -4.32 -10.34
C ASN A 7 15.62 -3.89 -8.88
N PHE A 8 14.50 -3.44 -8.34
CA PHE A 8 14.39 -3.09 -6.94
C PHE A 8 14.33 -4.38 -6.13
N LEU A 9 15.29 -4.56 -5.22
CA LEU A 9 15.44 -5.76 -4.44
C LEU A 9 14.96 -5.49 -3.00
N LEU A 10 14.16 -6.40 -2.47
CA LEU A 10 13.79 -6.40 -1.06
C LEU A 10 14.73 -7.33 -0.30
N TYR A 11 15.37 -6.80 0.74
CA TYR A 11 16.21 -7.57 1.64
C TYR A 11 15.64 -7.53 3.06
N VAL A 12 15.93 -8.58 3.83
CA VAL A 12 15.70 -8.63 5.27
C VAL A 12 17.02 -8.86 5.99
N MET A 13 17.16 -8.26 7.17
CA MET A 13 18.33 -8.38 8.03
C MET A 13 17.92 -8.26 9.49
N THR A 14 18.78 -8.70 10.40
CA THR A 14 18.64 -8.45 11.83
C THR A 14 19.05 -7.01 12.17
N ALA A 15 18.68 -6.52 13.36
CA ALA A 15 18.91 -5.12 13.77
C ALA A 15 20.40 -4.75 13.88
N ASP A 16 21.25 -5.74 14.12
CA ASP A 16 22.71 -5.61 14.12
C ASP A 16 23.32 -5.65 12.71
N GLY A 17 22.51 -5.71 11.65
CA GLY A 17 22.94 -5.85 10.26
C GLY A 17 23.28 -7.28 9.84
N GLY A 18 23.15 -8.25 10.74
CA GLY A 18 23.37 -9.67 10.45
C GLY A 18 22.27 -10.30 9.58
N ARG A 19 22.48 -11.56 9.18
CA ARG A 19 21.50 -12.40 8.46
C ARG A 19 20.87 -11.73 7.22
N LEU A 20 21.61 -10.84 6.57
CA LEU A 20 21.18 -10.18 5.34
C LEU A 20 20.85 -11.23 4.27
N ARG A 21 19.63 -11.20 3.75
CA ARG A 21 19.25 -12.03 2.60
C ARG A 21 18.19 -11.37 1.74
N LYS A 22 18.25 -11.68 0.44
CA LYS A 22 17.25 -11.26 -0.53
C LYS A 22 15.93 -11.98 -0.24
N LEU A 23 14.86 -11.21 -0.15
CA LEU A 23 13.50 -11.69 0.10
C LEU A 23 12.66 -11.70 -1.19
N ALA A 24 12.74 -10.64 -1.99
CA ALA A 24 11.99 -10.53 -3.23
C ALA A 24 12.71 -9.63 -4.24
N GLU A 25 12.33 -9.77 -5.51
CA GLU A 25 12.72 -8.87 -6.60
C GLU A 25 11.52 -8.01 -7.00
N ASN A 26 11.77 -6.96 -7.79
CA ASN A 26 10.76 -6.03 -8.28
C ASN A 26 9.97 -5.29 -7.19
N ALA A 27 10.56 -5.10 -6.01
CA ALA A 27 9.93 -4.42 -4.89
C ALA A 27 10.19 -2.90 -4.96
N LEU A 28 9.33 -2.17 -5.68
CA LEU A 28 9.55 -0.76 -6.04
C LEU A 28 9.84 0.14 -4.84
N SER A 29 8.89 0.18 -3.90
CA SER A 29 8.79 1.24 -2.90
C SER A 29 7.85 0.84 -1.78
N GLY A 30 8.18 1.25 -0.56
CA GLY A 30 7.34 1.02 0.62
C GLY A 30 7.28 -0.45 0.98
N CYS A 31 7.94 -0.82 2.07
CA CYS A 31 7.78 -2.12 2.70
C CYS A 31 7.37 -1.92 4.15
N THR A 32 6.55 -2.83 4.66
CA THR A 32 6.15 -2.81 6.06
C THR A 32 6.07 -4.24 6.59
N TRP A 33 6.46 -4.42 7.84
CA TRP A 33 6.37 -5.70 8.53
C TRP A 33 4.95 -5.94 9.02
N SER A 34 4.51 -7.19 8.98
CA SER A 34 3.35 -7.60 9.76
C SER A 34 3.61 -7.40 11.26
N PRO A 35 2.59 -7.10 12.09
CA PRO A 35 2.76 -6.90 13.53
C PRO A 35 3.39 -8.10 14.25
N ASN A 36 3.19 -9.31 13.71
CA ASN A 36 3.76 -10.54 14.24
C ASN A 36 5.19 -10.86 13.72
N GLY A 37 5.76 -10.00 12.85
CA GLY A 37 7.11 -10.15 12.32
C GLY A 37 7.32 -11.32 11.35
N LYS A 38 6.25 -11.97 10.87
CA LYS A 38 6.35 -13.16 10.00
C LYS A 38 6.24 -12.86 8.51
N GLN A 39 5.78 -11.67 8.14
CA GLN A 39 5.47 -11.32 6.75
C GLN A 39 5.88 -9.88 6.46
N VAL A 40 6.09 -9.60 5.17
CA VAL A 40 6.35 -8.26 4.66
C VAL A 40 5.35 -7.93 3.57
N ALA A 41 4.68 -6.78 3.67
CA ALA A 41 3.93 -6.19 2.58
C ALA A 41 4.77 -5.18 1.81
N TYR A 42 4.66 -5.17 0.49
CA TYR A 42 5.39 -4.22 -0.37
C TYR A 42 4.64 -3.91 -1.67
N ALA A 43 4.98 -2.80 -2.32
CA ALA A 43 4.47 -2.48 -3.65
C ALA A 43 5.40 -3.00 -4.75
N THR A 44 4.85 -3.69 -5.76
CA THR A 44 5.62 -4.24 -6.89
C THR A 44 5.80 -3.23 -8.03
N THR A 45 6.85 -3.44 -8.82
CA THR A 45 7.06 -2.87 -10.17
C THR A 45 6.63 -3.80 -11.30
N SER A 46 6.38 -5.09 -11.03
CA SER A 46 6.15 -6.08 -12.07
C SER A 46 4.74 -6.01 -12.67
N PHE A 47 4.65 -6.38 -13.95
CA PHE A 47 3.45 -6.45 -14.80
C PHE A 47 3.02 -5.14 -15.45
N GLY A 48 3.77 -4.67 -16.47
CA GLY A 48 3.27 -3.65 -17.41
C GLY A 48 2.90 -2.32 -16.75
N ASN A 49 3.79 -1.77 -15.92
CA ASN A 49 3.59 -0.52 -15.16
C ASN A 49 2.48 -0.59 -14.08
N LYS A 50 2.06 -1.77 -13.65
CA LYS A 50 1.04 -1.92 -12.60
C LYS A 50 1.69 -2.05 -11.23
N LYS A 51 1.49 -1.03 -10.39
CA LYS A 51 1.92 -1.07 -8.98
C LYS A 51 0.82 -1.71 -8.15
N ASN A 52 1.12 -2.88 -7.58
CA ASN A 52 0.20 -3.64 -6.73
C ASN A 52 0.84 -3.93 -5.38
N ILE A 53 0.03 -4.05 -4.33
CA ILE A 53 0.44 -4.55 -3.02
C ILE A 53 0.52 -6.07 -3.03
N LEU A 54 1.68 -6.59 -2.64
CA LEU A 54 1.95 -7.99 -2.41
C LEU A 54 2.33 -8.21 -0.94
N VAL A 55 2.17 -9.44 -0.47
CA VAL A 55 2.65 -9.92 0.83
C VAL A 55 3.48 -11.18 0.59
N ILE A 56 4.60 -11.28 1.28
CA ILE A 56 5.48 -12.46 1.26
C ILE A 56 5.81 -12.86 2.70
N ASP A 57 5.91 -14.17 2.94
CA ASP A 57 6.40 -14.65 4.22
C ASP A 57 7.90 -14.39 4.32
N ILE A 58 8.42 -14.20 5.55
CA ILE A 58 9.82 -13.81 5.72
C ILE A 58 10.77 -14.84 5.14
N ASP A 59 10.43 -16.12 5.11
CA ASP A 59 11.24 -17.19 4.51
C ASP A 59 11.36 -17.10 2.98
N GLY A 60 10.61 -16.20 2.34
CA GLY A 60 10.57 -16.02 0.88
C GLY A 60 9.47 -16.83 0.21
N ASN A 61 8.68 -17.59 0.97
CA ASN A 61 7.59 -18.39 0.44
C ASN A 61 6.26 -17.63 0.49
N ASN A 62 5.21 -18.30 -0.01
CA ASN A 62 3.81 -17.86 0.09
C ASN A 62 3.58 -16.42 -0.40
N LEU A 63 4.19 -16.05 -1.53
CA LEU A 63 3.95 -14.78 -2.18
C LEU A 63 2.46 -14.66 -2.59
N ARG A 64 1.80 -13.63 -2.08
CA ARG A 64 0.38 -13.34 -2.35
C ARG A 64 0.23 -11.94 -2.91
N GLN A 65 -0.45 -11.83 -4.04
CA GLN A 65 -0.87 -10.55 -4.59
C GLN A 65 -2.23 -10.15 -3.98
N LEU A 66 -2.27 -9.03 -3.26
CA LEU A 66 -3.47 -8.57 -2.57
C LEU A 66 -4.32 -7.63 -3.44
N THR A 67 -3.70 -6.92 -4.37
CA THR A 67 -4.40 -5.99 -5.28
C THR A 67 -4.15 -6.38 -6.73
N ARG A 68 -5.18 -6.25 -7.57
CA ARG A 68 -5.11 -6.54 -9.02
C ARG A 68 -5.62 -5.32 -9.77
N LEU A 69 -4.87 -4.24 -9.69
CA LEU A 69 -5.23 -2.99 -10.33
C LEU A 69 -5.05 -3.08 -11.84
N GLY A 70 -6.01 -2.51 -12.56
CA GLY A 70 -5.95 -2.34 -14.02
C GLY A 70 -4.92 -1.29 -14.44
N GLU A 71 -4.84 -1.05 -15.74
CA GLU A 71 -3.98 0.00 -16.28
C GLU A 71 -4.36 1.39 -15.76
N GLY A 72 -3.36 2.26 -15.63
CA GLY A 72 -3.54 3.62 -15.09
C GLY A 72 -3.93 3.64 -13.61
N ARG A 73 -3.75 2.56 -12.85
CA ARG A 73 -4.05 2.51 -11.42
C ARG A 73 -2.91 1.92 -10.63
N TRP A 74 -2.49 2.62 -9.58
CA TRP A 74 -1.34 2.27 -8.76
C TRP A 74 -1.72 2.13 -7.30
N ALA A 75 -1.18 1.10 -6.66
CA ALA A 75 -1.16 0.93 -5.21
C ALA A 75 0.28 1.09 -4.70
N SER A 76 0.45 1.82 -3.59
CA SER A 76 1.74 2.10 -2.98
C SER A 76 1.61 2.33 -1.47
N ALA A 77 2.75 2.48 -0.79
CA ALA A 77 2.82 2.78 0.64
C ALA A 77 1.91 1.88 1.52
N PRO A 78 2.11 0.55 1.50
CA PRO A 78 1.32 -0.34 2.33
C PRO A 78 1.59 -0.11 3.82
N ALA A 79 0.55 -0.20 4.64
CA ALA A 79 0.61 -0.12 6.09
C ALA A 79 -0.27 -1.20 6.72
N TRP A 80 0.35 -2.10 7.49
CA TRP A 80 -0.36 -3.14 8.22
C TRP A 80 -1.12 -2.57 9.41
N SER A 81 -2.35 -3.05 9.61
CA SER A 81 -3.11 -2.78 10.83
C SER A 81 -2.48 -3.47 12.03
N PRO A 82 -2.61 -2.93 13.25
CA PRO A 82 -2.01 -3.51 14.46
C PRO A 82 -2.51 -4.93 14.78
N ASP A 83 -3.76 -5.23 14.41
CA ASP A 83 -4.39 -6.54 14.60
C ASP A 83 -3.98 -7.60 13.55
N GLY A 84 -3.24 -7.19 12.52
CA GLY A 84 -2.80 -8.07 11.46
C GLY A 84 -3.83 -8.40 10.37
N GLN A 85 -5.04 -7.83 10.42
CA GLN A 85 -6.12 -8.24 9.53
C GLN A 85 -6.17 -7.46 8.21
N TRP A 86 -5.66 -6.23 8.21
CA TRP A 86 -5.84 -5.27 7.14
C TRP A 86 -4.52 -4.65 6.71
N ILE A 87 -4.48 -4.25 5.46
CA ILE A 87 -3.44 -3.38 4.91
C ILE A 87 -4.13 -2.17 4.29
N ALA A 88 -3.77 -1.00 4.81
CA ALA A 88 -4.06 0.27 4.16
C ALA A 88 -3.01 0.54 3.09
N TYR A 89 -3.41 1.17 1.99
CA TYR A 89 -2.48 1.57 0.94
C TYR A 89 -2.96 2.84 0.24
N ALA A 90 -2.00 3.59 -0.30
CA ALA A 90 -2.28 4.72 -1.16
C ALA A 90 -2.63 4.24 -2.57
N PHE A 91 -3.80 4.63 -3.05
CA PHE A 91 -4.28 4.42 -4.39
C PHE A 91 -4.12 5.69 -5.22
N LYS A 92 -3.65 5.56 -6.46
CA LYS A 92 -3.55 6.67 -7.43
C LYS A 92 -4.10 6.24 -8.78
N ARG A 93 -4.93 7.10 -9.38
CA ARG A 93 -5.34 6.99 -10.77
C ARG A 93 -4.45 7.87 -11.64
N ILE A 94 -3.76 7.26 -12.59
CA ILE A 94 -3.03 7.96 -13.66
C ILE A 94 -3.99 8.21 -14.80
N VAL A 95 -4.15 9.47 -15.14
CA VAL A 95 -5.01 9.92 -16.24
C VAL A 95 -4.21 10.19 -17.50
N ARG A 96 -2.91 10.48 -17.36
CA ARG A 96 -2.02 10.75 -18.48
C ARG A 96 -0.61 10.30 -18.18
N VAL A 97 0.01 9.63 -19.15
CA VAL A 97 1.43 9.31 -19.12
C VAL A 97 2.13 10.31 -20.03
N PRO A 98 3.10 11.11 -19.53
CA PRO A 98 3.83 12.06 -20.36
C PRO A 98 4.63 11.34 -21.46
N GLY A 99 4.60 11.92 -22.66
CA GLY A 99 5.47 11.50 -23.76
C GLY A 99 6.94 11.89 -23.54
N PRO A 100 7.86 11.40 -24.40
CA PRO A 100 9.27 11.77 -24.32
C PRO A 100 9.47 13.29 -24.42
N GLY A 101 10.14 13.88 -23.42
CA GLY A 101 10.40 15.32 -23.36
C GLY A 101 9.20 16.18 -22.94
N GLU A 102 8.05 15.56 -22.65
CA GLU A 102 6.87 16.26 -22.19
C GLU A 102 6.94 16.52 -20.68
N ILE A 103 6.79 17.78 -20.27
CA ILE A 103 6.69 18.17 -18.86
C ILE A 103 5.23 18.52 -18.58
N LEU A 104 4.60 17.71 -17.73
CA LEU A 104 3.21 17.89 -17.33
C LEU A 104 3.13 18.32 -15.88
N ARG A 105 2.09 19.09 -15.55
CA ARG A 105 1.75 19.30 -14.15
C ARG A 105 1.30 17.98 -13.53
N VAL A 106 1.44 17.93 -12.22
CA VAL A 106 1.18 16.74 -11.43
C VAL A 106 -0.31 16.34 -11.48
N ASP A 107 -1.22 17.32 -11.47
CA ASP A 107 -2.67 17.16 -11.64
C ASP A 107 -3.10 16.77 -13.07
N GLU A 108 -2.24 17.02 -14.06
CA GLU A 108 -2.46 16.54 -15.42
C GLU A 108 -2.08 15.05 -15.57
N VAL A 109 -1.22 14.52 -14.69
CA VAL A 109 -0.75 13.12 -14.69
C VAL A 109 -1.62 12.25 -13.80
N PHE A 110 -1.93 12.74 -12.61
CA PHE A 110 -2.72 12.02 -11.61
C PHE A 110 -4.10 12.66 -11.45
N GLY A 111 -5.13 11.84 -11.61
CA GLY A 111 -6.49 12.20 -11.24
C GLY A 111 -6.69 11.96 -9.76
N ASP A 112 -7.57 11.03 -9.42
CA ASP A 112 -7.95 10.80 -8.03
C ASP A 112 -6.87 10.03 -7.26
N SER A 113 -6.68 10.43 -6.01
CA SER A 113 -5.90 9.69 -5.02
C SER A 113 -6.77 9.36 -3.82
N ALA A 114 -6.57 8.17 -3.27
CA ALA A 114 -7.40 7.64 -2.19
C ALA A 114 -6.58 6.76 -1.24
N ILE A 115 -7.12 6.53 -0.04
CA ILE A 115 -6.66 5.49 0.87
C ILE A 115 -7.63 4.32 0.74
N HIS A 116 -7.10 3.14 0.44
CA HIS A 116 -7.87 1.91 0.32
C HIS A 116 -7.44 0.89 1.38
N LEU A 117 -8.34 -0.03 1.73
CA LEU A 117 -8.06 -1.20 2.55
C LEU A 117 -8.20 -2.50 1.76
N VAL A 118 -7.33 -3.45 2.07
CA VAL A 118 -7.44 -4.84 1.64
C VAL A 118 -7.15 -5.77 2.82
N LYS A 119 -7.74 -6.98 2.81
CA LYS A 119 -7.42 -8.00 3.81
C LYS A 119 -6.00 -8.53 3.62
N ALA A 120 -5.24 -8.63 4.71
CA ALA A 120 -3.88 -9.16 4.69
C ALA A 120 -3.83 -10.66 4.31
N ALA A 121 -4.89 -11.42 4.65
CA ALA A 121 -5.07 -12.79 4.21
C ALA A 121 -5.31 -12.94 2.69
N GLY A 122 -5.59 -11.82 1.99
CA GLY A 122 -5.98 -11.81 0.59
C GLY A 122 -7.47 -12.09 0.38
N GLY A 123 -7.81 -12.36 -0.89
CA GLY A 123 -9.19 -12.58 -1.35
C GLY A 123 -9.57 -11.61 -2.47
N LEU A 124 -10.32 -12.10 -3.47
CA LEU A 124 -10.72 -11.35 -4.67
C LEU A 124 -11.90 -10.39 -4.43
N ARG A 125 -11.85 -9.62 -3.34
CA ARG A 125 -12.85 -8.58 -3.11
C ARG A 125 -12.29 -7.24 -3.52
N GLU A 126 -13.19 -6.38 -4.02
CA GLU A 126 -12.85 -4.99 -4.31
C GLU A 126 -12.28 -4.34 -3.04
N PRO A 127 -11.22 -3.53 -3.16
CA PRO A 127 -10.68 -2.76 -2.05
C PRO A 127 -11.74 -1.83 -1.46
N ILE A 128 -11.67 -1.60 -0.16
CA ILE A 128 -12.58 -0.66 0.52
C ILE A 128 -11.94 0.72 0.43
N GLU A 129 -12.58 1.66 -0.27
CA GLU A 129 -12.18 3.07 -0.24
C GLU A 129 -12.53 3.68 1.13
N VAL A 130 -11.56 4.37 1.72
CA VAL A 130 -11.64 4.91 3.07
C VAL A 130 -11.59 6.43 3.10
N ALA A 131 -10.80 7.02 2.20
CA ALA A 131 -10.69 8.46 2.01
C ALA A 131 -10.33 8.75 0.56
N ASN A 132 -10.82 9.87 0.01
CA ASN A 132 -10.54 10.35 -1.34
C ASN A 132 -10.10 11.82 -1.29
N GLU A 133 -9.70 12.38 -2.44
CA GLU A 133 -9.20 13.76 -2.61
C GLU A 133 -8.00 14.09 -1.70
N VAL A 134 -7.26 13.06 -1.34
CA VAL A 134 -6.08 13.15 -0.50
C VAL A 134 -4.85 13.46 -1.36
N SER A 135 -3.83 14.10 -0.78
CA SER A 135 -2.62 14.53 -1.50
C SER A 135 -1.94 13.36 -2.24
N LEU A 136 -1.02 13.66 -3.15
CA LEU A 136 -0.37 12.59 -3.90
C LEU A 136 0.63 11.79 -3.06
N ASP A 137 1.29 12.36 -2.08
CA ASP A 137 2.29 11.64 -1.29
C ASP A 137 1.72 11.17 0.05
N LEU A 138 0.96 10.07 -0.02
CA LEU A 138 0.28 9.48 1.13
C LEU A 138 1.05 8.28 1.66
N TYR A 139 1.26 8.31 2.97
CA TYR A 139 1.77 7.20 3.75
C TYR A 139 0.75 6.91 4.83
N PRO A 140 -0.26 6.07 4.55
CA PRO A 140 -1.24 5.72 5.56
C PRO A 140 -0.53 5.08 6.75
N ALA A 141 -0.98 5.40 7.96
CA ALA A 141 -0.49 4.81 9.18
C ALA A 141 -1.68 4.48 10.08
N TRP A 142 -1.58 3.38 10.81
CA TRP A 142 -2.59 2.99 11.77
C TRP A 142 -2.22 3.51 13.16
N VAL A 143 -3.21 4.05 13.87
CA VAL A 143 -3.08 4.35 15.30
C VAL A 143 -3.73 3.19 16.05
N PRO A 144 -3.03 2.53 17.01
CA PRO A 144 -3.65 1.50 17.82
C PRO A 144 -4.78 2.09 18.66
N GLU A 145 -5.89 1.36 18.83
CA GLU A 145 -7.08 1.85 19.53
C GLU A 145 -6.77 2.30 20.97
N ALA A 146 -5.77 1.70 21.61
CA ALA A 146 -5.28 2.07 22.94
C ALA A 146 -4.74 3.51 23.06
N PHE A 147 -4.43 4.18 21.94
CA PHE A 147 -3.96 5.57 21.91
C PHE A 147 -5.06 6.59 21.58
N LEU A 148 -6.29 6.14 21.33
CA LEU A 148 -7.41 7.06 21.12
C LEU A 148 -8.00 7.43 22.49
N PRO A 149 -8.07 8.73 22.85
CA PRO A 149 -8.75 9.14 24.07
C PRO A 149 -10.20 8.64 24.06
N VAL A 150 -10.62 8.06 25.18
CA VAL A 150 -11.95 7.45 25.36
C VAL A 150 -13.08 8.45 25.06
N SER A 151 -13.95 8.02 24.16
CA SER A 151 -15.30 8.49 23.84
C SER A 151 -15.51 9.76 22.98
N PRO A 152 -16.44 9.71 22.00
CA PRO A 152 -16.70 10.80 21.08
C PRO A 152 -17.72 11.79 21.68
N SER A 153 -17.43 13.08 21.65
CA SER A 153 -18.48 14.09 21.67
C SER A 153 -19.36 13.95 20.42
N THR A 154 -20.62 14.35 20.54
CA THR A 154 -21.73 14.15 19.60
C THR A 154 -21.50 14.68 18.17
N GLU A 155 -20.39 15.36 17.91
CA GLU A 155 -20.01 15.90 16.60
C GLU A 155 -19.35 14.89 15.65
N LYS A 156 -19.03 13.67 16.08
CA LYS A 156 -18.33 12.68 15.22
C LYS A 156 -19.24 11.83 14.31
N GLN A 157 -20.39 12.34 13.87
CA GLN A 157 -21.12 11.74 12.74
C GLN A 157 -20.42 11.94 11.38
N THR A 158 -19.40 12.79 11.31
CA THR A 158 -18.68 13.12 10.06
C THR A 158 -17.37 12.35 9.87
N THR A 159 -16.93 11.55 10.86
CA THR A 159 -15.65 10.83 10.75
C THR A 159 -15.85 9.36 10.38
N LEU A 160 -14.95 8.85 9.55
CA LEU A 160 -14.86 7.46 9.07
C LEU A 160 -15.11 6.40 10.16
N TRP A 161 -14.62 6.63 11.37
CA TRP A 161 -14.76 5.73 12.51
C TRP A 161 -16.20 5.59 13.02
N GLY A 162 -17.02 6.64 12.88
CA GLY A 162 -18.44 6.59 13.20
C GLY A 162 -19.22 5.67 12.27
N ARG A 163 -18.82 5.57 11.00
CA ARG A 163 -19.49 4.72 10.01
C ARG A 163 -19.12 3.24 10.13
N LEU A 164 -17.89 2.94 10.58
CA LEU A 164 -17.41 1.56 10.74
C LEU A 164 -17.94 0.84 11.99
N LYS A 165 -18.31 1.54 13.07
CA LYS A 165 -18.86 0.95 14.29
C LYS A 165 -20.36 0.59 14.23
N GLN A 166 -21.03 0.76 13.08
CA GLN A 166 -22.47 0.52 12.90
C GLN A 166 -22.85 -0.78 12.16
N ARG A 167 -21.91 -1.72 11.96
CA ARG A 167 -22.19 -3.02 11.35
C ARG A 167 -21.72 -4.19 12.22
#